data_AF-A0A0L0BVI5-F1
#
_entry.id   AF-A0A0L0BVI5-F1
#
_cell.length_a   1.000
_cell.length_b   1.000
_cell.length_c   1.000
_cell.angle_alpha   90.00
_cell.angle_beta   90.00
_cell.angle_gamma   90.00
#
_symmetry.space_group_name_H-M   'P 1'
#
loop_
_entity.id
_entity.type
_entity.pdbx_description
1 polymer ?
#
loop_
_entity_poly.entity_id
_entity_poly.type
_entity_poly.pdbx_seq_one_letter_code
_entity_poly.pdbx_strand_id
1 'polypeptide(L)'
;MPGIHCQDKLNKLLKLSMVPVPCQECQLNADGCLRSESIEWLWDLKDKIPIWSRLNEINTCGFKRKLPMSMTKNFDIEIKNRLWSLWSRKRKHKVKNRKSKSSNKSYMAASVIALCTAKVIRLNIWNSQLMDCIYENGRKFYKESLKKSLCSSSEFQLENLNTNCSMEGIQFHVCLKTVQQGRLYSIPLKCQPNLAYALIQFFSSYQYGLLECNNRILSLGFIDGPSGGYFMYDAQSKDNPLFPKDISGTYLLRTNHLQVLLYCLIISLNVSYINAPFCLHHLKINVIQPQLPKLERDPSKRSLLKCKRILPTEFWKTPSIPTLKSVSSQTNSKVNTIKCATADTTELIESNRIYRRKFHNISKHEEENGLIKSLVDADRQSSENLKIKNDFVRMICSATKVNLTPAEENQSKKKDFVYNLLDILVLGPDACLKLNDI
;
A
#
# COMPACT_ATOMS: atom_id res chain seq x y z
N MET A 1 -44.25 -8.48 13.32
CA MET A 1 -42.89 -8.29 12.75
C MET A 1 -42.25 -6.99 13.28
N PRO A 2 -41.65 -6.99 14.48
CA PRO A 2 -41.04 -5.78 15.07
C PRO A 2 -39.54 -5.56 14.75
N GLY A 3 -38.85 -6.53 14.14
CA GLY A 3 -37.39 -6.49 13.93
C GLY A 3 -36.89 -5.54 12.84
N ILE A 4 -37.62 -5.43 11.72
CA ILE A 4 -37.21 -4.63 10.55
C ILE A 4 -37.20 -3.13 10.90
N HIS A 5 -38.22 -2.68 11.65
CA HIS A 5 -38.37 -1.26 12.00
C HIS A 5 -37.27 -0.75 12.97
N CYS A 6 -36.63 -1.65 13.73
CA CYS A 6 -35.53 -1.31 14.64
C CYS A 6 -34.20 -1.16 13.89
N GLN A 7 -33.93 -2.01 12.90
CA GLN A 7 -32.70 -1.97 12.11
C GLN A 7 -32.63 -0.71 11.24
N ASP A 8 -33.76 -0.29 10.66
CA ASP A 8 -33.83 0.94 9.86
C ASP A 8 -33.61 2.20 10.69
N LYS A 9 -34.16 2.24 11.91
CA LYS A 9 -33.92 3.34 12.86
C LYS A 9 -32.45 3.39 13.29
N LEU A 10 -31.85 2.24 13.58
CA LEU A 10 -30.43 2.16 13.91
C LEU A 10 -29.56 2.65 12.75
N ASN A 11 -29.79 2.16 11.52
CA ASN A 11 -29.07 2.61 10.34
C ASN A 11 -29.22 4.11 10.10
N LYS A 12 -30.42 4.68 10.33
CA LYS A 12 -30.65 6.13 10.23
C LYS A 12 -29.82 6.91 11.25
N LEU A 13 -29.71 6.43 12.49
CA LEU A 13 -28.88 7.05 13.53
C LEU A 13 -27.38 6.92 13.24
N LEU A 14 -26.93 5.76 12.74
CA LEU A 14 -25.53 5.56 12.34
C LEU A 14 -25.14 6.50 11.20
N LYS A 15 -26.04 6.80 10.26
CA LYS A 15 -25.80 7.74 9.16
C LYS A 15 -25.71 9.22 9.60
N LEU A 16 -26.08 9.56 10.83
CA LEU A 16 -25.89 10.92 11.37
C LEU A 16 -24.44 11.17 11.83
N SER A 17 -23.64 10.11 11.98
CA SER A 17 -22.23 10.23 12.34
C SER A 17 -21.40 10.76 11.18
N MET A 18 -20.38 11.57 11.48
CA MET A 18 -19.34 11.94 10.50
C MET A 18 -18.45 10.75 10.12
N VAL A 19 -18.46 9.67 10.91
CA VAL A 19 -17.74 8.44 10.61
C VAL A 19 -18.60 7.58 9.69
N PRO A 20 -18.11 7.18 8.51
CA PRO A 20 -18.85 6.31 7.60
C PRO A 20 -19.23 5.01 8.29
N VAL A 21 -20.46 4.52 8.05
CA VAL A 21 -20.98 3.28 8.65
C VAL A 21 -19.96 2.14 8.67
N PRO A 22 -19.33 1.72 7.54
CA PRO A 22 -18.37 0.59 7.56
C PRO A 22 -17.11 0.84 8.42
N CYS A 23 -16.88 2.08 8.86
CA CYS A 23 -15.75 2.47 9.70
C CYS A 23 -16.16 2.75 11.16
N GLN A 24 -17.43 2.52 11.53
CA GLN A 24 -17.92 2.71 12.89
C GLN A 24 -17.62 1.49 13.78
N GLU A 25 -17.48 1.70 15.09
CA GLU A 25 -17.00 0.67 16.01
C GLU A 25 -17.93 -0.55 16.02
N CYS A 26 -19.24 -0.31 15.98
CA CYS A 26 -20.26 -1.36 15.91
C CYS A 26 -20.23 -2.20 14.62
N GLN A 27 -19.52 -1.75 13.57
CA GLN A 27 -19.31 -2.50 12.33
C GLN A 27 -17.96 -3.23 12.32
N LEU A 28 -17.01 -2.78 13.15
CA LEU A 28 -15.72 -3.44 13.36
C LEU A 28 -15.97 -4.58 14.35
N ASN A 29 -16.53 -5.68 13.85
CA ASN A 29 -16.93 -6.82 14.67
C ASN A 29 -15.77 -7.29 15.59
N ALA A 30 -16.08 -7.61 16.85
CA ALA A 30 -15.11 -8.19 17.79
C ALA A 30 -14.56 -9.54 17.30
N ASP A 31 -15.34 -10.26 16.50
CA ASP A 31 -14.97 -11.54 15.88
C ASP A 31 -14.03 -11.37 14.67
N GLY A 32 -13.83 -10.12 14.22
CA GLY A 32 -13.00 -9.72 13.09
C GLY A 32 -13.47 -10.17 11.71
N CYS A 33 -14.75 -10.58 11.58
CA CYS A 33 -15.37 -10.84 10.29
C CYS A 33 -15.46 -9.56 9.44
N LEU A 34 -14.79 -9.58 8.28
CA LEU A 34 -14.85 -8.54 7.25
C LEU A 34 -16.19 -8.61 6.50
N ARG A 35 -16.88 -7.47 6.36
CA ARG A 35 -18.12 -7.36 5.59
C ARG A 35 -17.83 -7.04 4.13
N SER A 36 -18.59 -7.64 3.23
CA SER A 36 -18.52 -7.37 1.79
C SER A 36 -18.70 -5.89 1.48
N GLU A 37 -18.01 -5.42 0.44
CA GLU A 37 -18.21 -4.08 -0.06
C GLU A 37 -19.63 -3.85 -0.59
N SER A 38 -20.12 -2.61 -0.46
CA SER A 38 -21.37 -2.17 -1.07
C SER A 38 -21.14 -0.91 -1.90
N ILE A 39 -21.80 -0.84 -3.05
CA ILE A 39 -21.81 0.36 -3.90
C ILE A 39 -22.44 1.56 -3.18
N GLU A 40 -23.33 1.30 -2.21
CA GLU A 40 -23.98 2.34 -1.40
C GLU A 40 -22.98 3.18 -0.62
N TRP A 41 -21.79 2.67 -0.31
CA TRP A 41 -20.75 3.45 0.37
C TRP A 41 -20.29 4.66 -0.44
N LEU A 42 -20.40 4.60 -1.78
CA LEU A 42 -20.13 5.74 -2.66
C LEU A 42 -21.30 6.73 -2.68
N TRP A 43 -22.53 6.24 -2.58
CA TRP A 43 -23.74 7.07 -2.61
C TRP A 43 -24.01 7.76 -1.27
N ASP A 44 -23.60 7.14 -0.17
CA ASP A 44 -23.70 7.69 1.18
C ASP A 44 -22.66 8.78 1.46
N LEU A 45 -21.70 9.02 0.55
CA LEU A 45 -20.76 10.14 0.69
C LEU A 45 -21.50 11.48 0.55
N LYS A 46 -21.46 12.29 1.61
CA LYS A 46 -21.89 13.69 1.54
C LYS A 46 -21.12 14.42 0.43
N ASP A 47 -21.86 15.02 -0.51
CA ASP A 47 -21.33 15.75 -1.67
C ASP A 47 -20.36 14.94 -2.54
N LYS A 48 -20.36 13.60 -2.43
CA LYS A 48 -19.37 12.69 -3.04
C LYS A 48 -17.93 12.97 -2.58
N ILE A 49 -17.76 13.54 -1.39
CA ILE A 49 -16.45 13.91 -0.83
C ILE A 49 -16.00 12.85 0.20
N PRO A 50 -14.86 12.16 -0.04
CA PRO A 50 -14.29 11.23 0.93
C PRO A 50 -13.92 11.95 2.24
N ILE A 51 -14.01 11.26 3.37
CA ILE A 51 -13.74 11.88 4.68
C ILE A 51 -12.32 12.45 4.80
N TRP A 52 -11.33 11.85 4.12
CA TRP A 52 -9.93 12.32 4.10
C TRP A 52 -9.65 13.40 3.02
N SER A 53 -10.67 13.83 2.29
CA SER A 53 -10.52 14.87 1.26
C SER A 53 -9.88 16.13 1.82
N ARG A 54 -9.02 16.76 1.02
CA ARG A 54 -8.39 18.04 1.33
C ARG A 54 -9.29 19.23 1.04
N LEU A 55 -10.53 18.98 0.60
CA LEU A 55 -11.63 19.94 0.56
C LEU A 55 -12.29 20.09 1.93
N ASN A 56 -12.20 19.08 2.79
CA ASN A 56 -12.71 19.16 4.15
C ASN A 56 -11.71 19.90 5.05
N GLU A 57 -12.18 20.86 5.83
CA GLU A 57 -11.34 21.58 6.81
C GLU A 57 -11.23 20.86 8.15
N ILE A 58 -12.29 20.14 8.52
CA ILE A 58 -12.41 19.40 9.78
C ILE A 58 -12.40 17.88 9.55
N ASN A 59 -11.82 17.14 10.50
CA ASN A 59 -11.87 15.68 10.51
C ASN A 59 -13.18 15.17 11.16
N THR A 60 -13.34 13.85 11.24
CA THR A 60 -14.56 13.23 11.83
C THR A 60 -14.72 13.47 13.33
N CYS A 61 -13.71 14.02 14.00
CA CYS A 61 -13.75 14.41 15.41
C CYS A 61 -14.06 15.90 15.61
N GLY A 62 -14.34 16.65 14.53
CA GLY A 62 -14.59 18.09 14.59
C GLY A 62 -13.34 18.96 14.72
N PHE A 63 -12.13 18.38 14.69
CA PHE A 63 -10.89 19.15 14.76
C PHE A 63 -10.46 19.64 13.39
N LYS A 64 -10.02 20.90 13.31
CA LYS A 64 -9.39 21.47 12.11
C LYS A 64 -8.09 20.73 11.81
N ARG A 65 -7.89 20.31 10.55
CA ARG A 65 -6.68 19.59 10.11
C ARG A 65 -5.41 20.43 10.26
N LYS A 66 -4.25 19.78 10.29
CA LYS A 66 -2.90 20.39 10.46
C LYS A 66 -2.66 21.09 11.80
N LEU A 67 -3.55 20.90 12.78
CA LEU A 67 -3.32 21.35 14.15
C LEU A 67 -2.76 20.18 14.96
N PRO A 68 -1.97 20.42 16.02
CA PRO A 68 -1.41 19.34 16.83
C PRO A 68 -2.45 18.33 17.34
N MET A 69 -3.66 18.79 17.68
CA MET A 69 -4.76 17.93 18.16
C MET A 69 -5.37 17.02 17.08
N SER A 70 -5.24 17.37 15.80
CA SER A 70 -5.73 16.57 14.68
C SER A 70 -4.63 15.73 14.03
N MET A 71 -3.47 15.61 14.67
CA MET A 71 -2.32 14.90 14.13
C MET A 71 -1.75 13.85 15.10
N THR A 72 -1.16 12.81 14.54
CA THR A 72 -0.32 11.86 15.27
C THR A 72 0.99 11.72 14.51
N LYS A 73 2.08 12.24 15.10
CA LYS A 73 3.37 12.41 14.39
C LYS A 73 3.16 13.23 13.11
N ASN A 74 3.50 12.68 11.94
CA ASN A 74 3.37 13.35 10.65
C ASN A 74 2.02 13.10 9.95
N PHE A 75 1.10 12.38 10.59
CA PHE A 75 -0.17 11.98 9.99
C PHE A 75 -1.32 12.81 10.52
N ASP A 76 -2.26 13.17 9.65
CA ASP A 76 -3.57 13.68 10.09
C ASP A 76 -4.42 12.50 10.59
N ILE A 77 -5.14 12.72 11.69
CA ILE A 77 -6.15 11.81 12.21
C ILE A 77 -7.44 12.06 11.42
N GLU A 78 -7.86 11.09 10.62
CA GLU A 78 -9.13 11.17 9.87
C GLU A 78 -10.28 10.55 10.65
N ILE A 79 -10.02 9.39 11.27
CA ILE A 79 -10.90 8.75 12.26
C ILE A 79 -10.04 8.40 13.47
N LYS A 80 -10.40 8.92 14.65
CA LYS A 80 -9.65 8.69 15.89
C LYS A 80 -9.35 7.21 16.08
N ASN A 81 -8.08 6.91 16.33
CA ASN A 81 -7.53 5.58 16.57
C ASN A 81 -7.70 4.54 15.44
N ARG A 82 -8.20 4.92 14.26
CA ARG A 82 -8.60 3.96 13.22
C ARG A 82 -8.11 4.30 11.82
N LEU A 83 -8.10 5.59 11.45
CA LEU A 83 -7.66 6.02 10.12
C LEU A 83 -6.79 7.26 10.22
N TRP A 84 -5.62 7.16 9.61
CA TRP A 84 -4.66 8.25 9.50
C TRP A 84 -4.31 8.49 8.04
N SER A 85 -4.05 9.75 7.69
CA SER A 85 -3.64 10.11 6.34
C SER A 85 -2.32 10.89 6.33
N LEU A 86 -1.52 10.66 5.30
CA LEU A 86 -0.28 11.38 5.02
C LEU A 86 -0.31 11.86 3.56
N TRP A 87 0.13 13.08 3.32
CA TRP A 87 0.01 13.73 2.02
C TRP A 87 1.34 14.24 1.51
N SER A 88 1.56 14.12 0.21
CA SER A 88 2.63 14.81 -0.49
C SER A 88 2.38 16.31 -0.56
N ARG A 89 3.36 17.09 -1.04
CA ARG A 89 3.09 18.47 -1.43
C ARG A 89 2.07 18.48 -2.58
N LYS A 90 1.16 19.47 -2.54
CA LYS A 90 0.20 19.74 -3.61
C LYS A 90 0.93 20.26 -4.83
N ARG A 91 0.63 19.71 -6.00
CA ARG A 91 1.22 20.11 -7.29
C ARG A 91 0.12 20.68 -8.18
N LYS A 92 0.40 21.80 -8.85
CA LYS A 92 -0.46 22.29 -9.93
C LYS A 92 -0.21 21.43 -11.16
N HIS A 93 -1.24 20.81 -11.73
CA HIS A 93 -1.13 20.18 -13.05
C HIS A 93 -1.78 21.07 -14.10
N LYS A 94 -1.14 21.17 -15.28
CA LYS A 94 -1.76 21.87 -16.41
C LYS A 94 -2.91 21.02 -16.95
N VAL A 95 -4.05 21.64 -17.21
CA VAL A 95 -5.09 21.03 -18.05
C VAL A 95 -4.44 20.74 -19.40
N LYS A 96 -4.31 19.46 -19.75
CA LYS A 96 -3.81 19.11 -21.08
C LYS A 96 -4.83 19.61 -22.10
N ASN A 97 -4.40 20.48 -23.01
CA ASN A 97 -5.13 20.69 -24.26
C ASN A 97 -5.33 19.32 -24.92
N ARG A 98 -6.56 19.02 -25.36
CA ARG A 98 -7.02 17.73 -25.93
C ARG A 98 -6.11 17.14 -27.03
N LYS A 99 -5.18 17.93 -27.58
CA LYS A 99 -4.23 17.56 -28.63
C LYS A 99 -2.99 16.78 -28.16
N SER A 100 -2.68 16.67 -26.87
CA SER A 100 -1.55 15.87 -26.36
C SER A 100 -2.01 14.58 -25.67
N LYS A 101 -2.06 13.48 -26.44
CA LYS A 101 -2.55 12.15 -26.00
C LYS A 101 -1.57 11.34 -25.13
N SER A 102 -0.37 11.84 -24.82
CA SER A 102 0.57 11.10 -23.96
C SER A 102 0.10 11.12 -22.50
N SER A 103 -0.74 10.16 -22.10
CA SER A 103 -1.10 9.98 -20.69
C SER A 103 0.17 9.61 -19.92
N ASN A 104 0.59 10.45 -18.97
CA ASN A 104 1.76 10.13 -18.16
C ASN A 104 1.35 9.09 -17.13
N LYS A 105 1.79 7.84 -17.33
CA LYS A 105 1.46 6.70 -16.45
C LYS A 105 2.49 6.45 -15.34
N SER A 106 3.31 7.44 -15.00
CA SER A 106 4.30 7.36 -13.92
C SER A 106 3.72 7.03 -12.54
N TYR A 107 2.42 7.18 -12.33
CA TYR A 107 1.73 6.74 -11.11
C TYR A 107 1.89 5.24 -10.85
N MET A 108 2.02 4.39 -11.88
CA MET A 108 2.23 2.94 -11.73
C MET A 108 3.59 2.67 -11.10
N ALA A 109 4.63 3.30 -11.66
CA ALA A 109 5.97 3.22 -11.14
C ALA A 109 6.07 3.81 -9.72
N ALA A 110 5.42 4.94 -9.45
CA ALA A 110 5.36 5.53 -8.11
C ALA A 110 4.66 4.61 -7.09
N SER A 111 3.66 3.85 -7.52
CA SER A 111 2.98 2.83 -6.70
C SER A 111 3.93 1.70 -6.31
N VAL A 112 4.72 1.20 -7.26
CA VAL A 112 5.77 0.19 -6.99
C VAL A 112 6.84 0.74 -6.04
N ILE A 113 7.32 1.97 -6.25
CA ILE A 113 8.32 2.60 -5.37
C ILE A 113 7.76 2.79 -3.96
N ALA A 114 6.48 3.14 -3.79
CA ALA A 114 5.86 3.27 -2.47
C ALA A 114 5.92 1.94 -1.68
N LEU A 115 5.64 0.82 -2.34
CA LEU A 115 5.75 -0.51 -1.73
C LEU A 115 7.21 -0.88 -1.40
N CYS A 116 8.16 -0.57 -2.30
CA CYS A 116 9.59 -0.75 -2.03
C CYS A 116 10.03 0.06 -0.81
N THR A 117 9.56 1.30 -0.71
CA THR A 117 9.81 2.18 0.45
C THR A 117 9.27 1.57 1.72
N ALA A 118 8.04 1.03 1.69
CA ALA A 118 7.38 0.44 2.85
C ALA A 118 8.10 -0.83 3.34
N LYS A 119 8.88 -1.50 2.46
CA LYS A 119 9.72 -2.64 2.83
C LYS A 119 10.94 -2.23 3.66
N VAL A 120 11.52 -1.05 3.43
CA VAL A 120 12.77 -0.62 4.07
C VAL A 120 12.59 0.48 5.12
N ILE A 121 11.55 1.29 5.02
CA ILE A 121 11.26 2.43 5.90
C ILE A 121 9.90 2.22 6.56
N ARG A 122 9.89 2.20 7.90
CA ARG A 122 8.66 2.04 8.70
C ARG A 122 7.68 3.18 8.43
N LEU A 123 6.40 2.87 8.24
CA LEU A 123 5.35 3.87 7.94
C LEU A 123 5.25 5.00 8.98
N ASN A 124 5.52 4.70 10.25
CA ASN A 124 5.37 5.66 11.35
C ASN A 124 6.38 6.84 11.32
N ILE A 125 7.43 6.75 10.50
CA ILE A 125 8.40 7.83 10.27
C ILE A 125 8.23 8.50 8.90
N TRP A 126 7.26 8.07 8.10
CA TRP A 126 6.99 8.72 6.83
C TRP A 126 6.52 10.15 7.04
N ASN A 127 6.83 11.01 6.09
CA ASN A 127 6.48 12.42 6.09
C ASN A 127 6.22 12.89 4.65
N SER A 128 5.80 14.14 4.50
CA SER A 128 5.45 14.72 3.19
C SER A 128 6.64 14.75 2.21
N GLN A 129 7.86 14.94 2.72
CA GLN A 129 9.07 14.96 1.89
C GLN A 129 9.36 13.57 1.31
N LEU A 130 9.25 12.52 2.13
CA LEU A 130 9.40 11.14 1.66
C LEU A 130 8.35 10.80 0.59
N MET A 131 7.11 11.23 0.76
CA MET A 131 6.05 11.05 -0.25
C MET A 131 6.40 11.70 -1.59
N ASP A 132 7.02 12.88 -1.57
CA ASP A 132 7.52 13.52 -2.79
C ASP A 132 8.70 12.77 -3.40
N CYS A 133 9.64 12.27 -2.59
CA CYS A 133 10.75 11.45 -3.06
C CYS A 133 10.23 10.16 -3.73
N ILE A 134 9.23 9.49 -3.15
CA ILE A 134 8.58 8.32 -3.76
C ILE A 134 8.03 8.66 -5.14
N TYR A 135 7.30 9.78 -5.24
CA TYR A 135 6.71 10.21 -6.51
C TYR A 135 7.77 10.53 -7.57
N GLU A 136 8.82 11.28 -7.23
CA GLU A 136 9.87 11.64 -8.18
C GLU A 136 10.73 10.44 -8.60
N ASN A 137 11.06 9.53 -7.67
CA ASN A 137 11.74 8.27 -8.03
C ASN A 137 10.84 7.38 -8.90
N GLY A 138 9.53 7.36 -8.66
CA GLY A 138 8.55 6.73 -9.55
C GLY A 138 8.56 7.30 -10.97
N ARG A 139 8.67 8.63 -11.11
CA ARG A 139 8.78 9.27 -12.44
C ARG A 139 10.08 8.90 -13.16
N LYS A 140 11.21 8.80 -12.44
CA LYS A 140 12.49 8.33 -12.99
C LYS A 140 12.38 6.88 -13.47
N PHE A 141 11.89 6.00 -12.58
CA PHE A 141 11.68 4.59 -12.87
C PHE A 141 10.76 4.33 -14.07
N TYR A 142 9.67 5.11 -14.19
CA TYR A 142 8.78 5.05 -15.36
C TYR A 142 9.52 5.44 -16.66
N LYS A 143 10.29 6.52 -16.66
CA LYS A 143 11.04 6.96 -17.85
C LYS A 143 12.08 5.92 -18.28
N GLU A 144 12.76 5.30 -17.33
CA GLU A 144 13.73 4.23 -17.59
C GLU A 144 13.05 2.98 -18.15
N SER A 145 11.88 2.61 -17.60
CA SER A 145 11.09 1.47 -18.09
C SER A 145 10.56 1.73 -19.50
N LEU A 146 10.02 2.93 -19.75
CA LEU A 146 9.53 3.33 -21.07
C LEU A 146 10.62 3.30 -22.15
N LYS A 147 11.85 3.74 -21.81
CA LYS A 147 12.99 3.67 -22.72
C LYS A 147 13.37 2.22 -23.07
N LYS A 148 13.24 1.29 -22.12
CA LYS A 148 13.60 -0.12 -22.30
C LYS A 148 12.51 -0.92 -23.01
N SER A 149 11.23 -0.64 -22.75
CA SER A 149 10.13 -1.41 -23.30
C SER A 149 9.89 -1.14 -24.80
N LEU A 150 10.42 -0.04 -25.33
CA LEU A 150 10.21 0.43 -26.72
C LEU A 150 8.72 0.66 -27.06
N CYS A 151 7.83 0.64 -26.08
CA CYS A 151 6.39 0.86 -26.26
C CYS A 151 6.06 2.35 -26.28
N SER A 152 4.94 2.70 -26.91
CA SER A 152 4.40 4.05 -26.78
C SER A 152 3.90 4.32 -25.36
N SER A 153 3.92 5.59 -24.93
CA SER A 153 3.40 5.98 -23.61
C SER A 153 1.91 5.64 -23.39
N SER A 154 1.14 5.53 -24.47
CA SER A 154 -0.28 5.15 -24.44
C SER A 154 -0.48 3.66 -24.17
N GLU A 155 0.37 2.81 -24.74
CA GLU A 155 0.30 1.35 -24.61
C GLU A 155 1.00 0.83 -23.37
N PHE A 156 1.85 1.64 -22.72
CA PHE A 156 2.59 1.24 -21.53
C PHE A 156 1.65 0.70 -20.43
N GLN A 157 1.83 -0.55 -20.06
CA GLN A 157 1.11 -1.29 -19.03
C GLN A 157 2.04 -1.63 -17.86
N LEU A 158 1.47 -2.28 -16.85
CA LEU A 158 2.16 -2.58 -15.61
C LEU A 158 3.27 -3.65 -15.83
N GLU A 159 3.07 -4.59 -16.77
CA GLU A 159 4.07 -5.60 -17.13
C GLU A 159 5.30 -5.00 -17.84
N ASN A 160 5.19 -3.78 -18.36
CA ASN A 160 6.30 -3.11 -19.03
C ASN A 160 7.27 -2.41 -18.05
N LEU A 161 6.97 -2.40 -16.75
CA LEU A 161 7.89 -1.87 -15.75
C LEU A 161 9.14 -2.75 -15.65
N ASN A 162 10.31 -2.11 -15.52
CA ASN A 162 11.54 -2.84 -15.30
C ASN A 162 11.49 -3.61 -13.96
N THR A 163 12.15 -4.77 -13.91
CA THR A 163 12.29 -5.54 -12.67
C THR A 163 13.29 -4.94 -11.69
N ASN A 164 14.12 -3.99 -12.12
CA ASN A 164 15.05 -3.30 -11.24
C ASN A 164 14.64 -1.84 -11.11
N CYS A 165 14.57 -1.35 -9.88
CA CYS A 165 14.28 0.05 -9.58
C CYS A 165 15.14 0.54 -8.41
N SER A 166 15.21 1.86 -8.23
CA SER A 166 16.00 2.45 -7.16
C SER A 166 15.27 3.58 -6.45
N MET A 167 15.62 3.78 -5.20
CA MET A 167 15.15 4.90 -4.39
C MET A 167 16.26 5.33 -3.44
N GLU A 168 16.68 6.59 -3.53
CA GLU A 168 17.69 7.20 -2.64
C GLU A 168 18.94 6.31 -2.43
N GLY A 169 19.44 5.72 -3.52
CA GLY A 169 20.63 4.85 -3.53
C GLY A 169 20.37 3.39 -3.15
N ILE A 170 19.17 3.03 -2.68
CA ILE A 170 18.77 1.65 -2.43
C ILE A 170 18.27 1.03 -3.74
N GLN A 171 18.83 -0.10 -4.12
CA GLN A 171 18.45 -0.86 -5.30
C GLN A 171 17.47 -1.97 -4.92
N PHE A 172 16.43 -2.16 -5.73
CA PHE A 172 15.41 -3.18 -5.53
C PHE A 172 15.28 -4.03 -6.78
N HIS A 173 15.11 -5.33 -6.57
CA HIS A 173 14.59 -6.23 -7.58
C HIS A 173 13.12 -6.53 -7.25
N VAL A 174 12.23 -6.15 -8.16
CA VAL A 174 10.79 -6.29 -8.06
C VAL A 174 10.26 -7.29 -9.09
N CYS A 175 9.39 -8.17 -8.65
CA CYS A 175 8.67 -9.11 -9.50
C CYS A 175 7.18 -8.99 -9.21
N LEU A 176 6.40 -8.71 -10.24
CA LEU A 176 4.97 -8.56 -10.16
C LEU A 176 4.29 -9.83 -10.68
N LYS A 177 3.27 -10.31 -9.96
CA LYS A 177 2.44 -11.43 -10.38
C LYS A 177 0.98 -11.16 -10.04
N THR A 178 0.08 -11.28 -11.02
CA THR A 178 -1.37 -11.32 -10.75
C THR A 178 -1.68 -12.58 -9.94
N VAL A 179 -2.24 -12.40 -8.74
CA VAL A 179 -2.54 -13.53 -7.83
C VAL A 179 -4.03 -13.78 -7.71
N GLN A 180 -4.86 -12.77 -7.91
CA GLN A 180 -6.31 -12.90 -7.84
C GLN A 180 -6.99 -11.94 -8.83
N GLN A 181 -8.13 -12.38 -9.34
CA GLN A 181 -9.04 -11.60 -10.15
C GLN A 181 -10.44 -11.75 -9.56
N GLY A 182 -11.24 -10.69 -9.65
CA GLY A 182 -12.56 -10.69 -9.05
C GLY A 182 -13.45 -9.60 -9.62
N ARG A 183 -14.63 -9.44 -9.02
CA ARG A 183 -15.59 -8.41 -9.42
C ARG A 183 -16.07 -7.62 -8.21
N LEU A 184 -16.05 -6.29 -8.30
CA LEU A 184 -16.52 -5.42 -7.22
C LEU A 184 -18.03 -5.61 -7.01
N TYR A 185 -18.45 -5.59 -5.75
CA TYR A 185 -19.85 -5.63 -5.33
C TYR A 185 -20.58 -6.93 -5.72
N SER A 186 -19.84 -7.98 -6.09
CA SER A 186 -20.44 -9.29 -6.34
C SER A 186 -20.64 -10.07 -5.05
N ILE A 187 -21.45 -11.13 -5.15
CA ILE A 187 -21.52 -12.15 -4.10
C ILE A 187 -20.12 -12.78 -3.95
N PRO A 188 -19.62 -12.99 -2.72
CA PRO A 188 -18.29 -13.53 -2.47
C PRO A 188 -18.25 -15.03 -2.77
N LEU A 189 -18.09 -15.40 -4.04
CA LEU A 189 -17.93 -16.79 -4.47
C LEU A 189 -16.45 -17.14 -4.59
N LYS A 190 -16.07 -18.38 -4.26
CA LYS A 190 -14.67 -18.84 -4.30
C LYS A 190 -14.03 -18.70 -5.69
N CYS A 191 -14.79 -18.99 -6.75
CA CYS A 191 -14.34 -18.90 -8.15
C CYS A 191 -14.38 -17.48 -8.72
N GLN A 192 -15.10 -16.57 -8.07
CA GLN A 192 -15.27 -15.19 -8.49
C GLN A 192 -15.38 -14.30 -7.25
N PRO A 193 -14.24 -14.01 -6.59
CA PRO A 193 -14.26 -13.30 -5.33
C PRO A 193 -14.67 -11.85 -5.53
N ASN A 194 -15.39 -11.33 -4.55
CA ASN A 194 -15.51 -9.88 -4.38
C ASN A 194 -14.24 -9.33 -3.70
N LEU A 195 -14.12 -8.00 -3.59
CA LEU A 195 -12.90 -7.39 -3.07
C LEU A 195 -12.64 -7.76 -1.61
N ALA A 196 -13.68 -7.79 -0.77
CA ALA A 196 -13.55 -8.20 0.62
C ALA A 196 -12.91 -9.60 0.75
N TYR A 197 -13.49 -10.60 0.07
CA TYR A 197 -12.98 -11.97 0.10
C TYR A 197 -11.56 -12.06 -0.49
N ALA A 198 -11.32 -11.36 -1.60
CA ALA A 198 -10.00 -11.31 -2.24
C ALA A 198 -8.93 -10.75 -1.28
N LEU A 199 -9.21 -9.67 -0.55
CA LEU A 199 -8.27 -9.08 0.40
C LEU A 199 -7.92 -10.03 1.56
N ILE A 200 -8.89 -10.78 2.08
CA ILE A 200 -8.62 -11.79 3.13
C ILE A 200 -7.64 -12.83 2.60
N GLN A 201 -7.92 -13.39 1.42
CA GLN A 201 -7.06 -14.39 0.79
C GLN A 201 -5.68 -13.82 0.45
N PHE A 202 -5.64 -12.57 -0.03
CA PHE A 202 -4.40 -11.87 -0.38
C PHE A 202 -3.50 -11.69 0.85
N PHE A 203 -4.01 -11.09 1.93
CA PHE A 203 -3.21 -10.83 3.14
C PHE A 203 -2.88 -12.09 3.94
N SER A 204 -3.57 -13.20 3.69
CA SER A 204 -3.19 -14.52 4.21
C SER A 204 -1.88 -15.06 3.62
N SER A 205 -1.44 -14.54 2.46
CA SER A 205 -0.27 -15.04 1.74
C SER A 205 0.76 -13.97 1.39
N TYR A 206 0.35 -12.69 1.35
CA TYR A 206 1.15 -11.62 0.78
C TYR A 206 1.10 -10.35 1.63
N GLN A 207 2.23 -9.65 1.71
CA GLN A 207 2.34 -8.38 2.46
C GLN A 207 2.15 -7.14 1.59
N TYR A 208 2.51 -7.20 0.30
CA TYR A 208 2.54 -6.03 -0.60
C TYR A 208 1.90 -6.36 -1.94
N GLY A 209 1.04 -5.46 -2.43
CA GLY A 209 0.39 -5.63 -3.71
C GLY A 209 -0.14 -4.34 -4.33
N LEU A 210 -0.58 -4.49 -5.58
CA LEU A 210 -1.27 -3.46 -6.35
C LEU A 210 -2.70 -3.94 -6.63
N LEU A 211 -3.67 -3.09 -6.36
CA LEU A 211 -5.06 -3.27 -6.78
C LEU A 211 -5.29 -2.46 -8.04
N GLU A 212 -5.60 -3.15 -9.11
CA GLU A 212 -5.97 -2.56 -10.39
C GLU A 212 -7.47 -2.72 -10.65
N CYS A 213 -8.15 -1.61 -10.91
CA CYS A 213 -9.56 -1.60 -11.31
C CYS A 213 -9.88 -0.31 -12.06
N ASN A 214 -10.59 -0.40 -13.19
CA ASN A 214 -11.06 0.75 -13.96
C ASN A 214 -9.97 1.81 -14.26
N ASN A 215 -8.81 1.38 -14.77
CA ASN A 215 -7.63 2.22 -15.04
C ASN A 215 -7.04 2.94 -13.81
N ARG A 216 -7.43 2.51 -12.60
CA ARG A 216 -6.80 2.93 -11.35
C ARG A 216 -5.94 1.81 -10.79
N ILE A 217 -4.82 2.21 -10.20
CA ILE A 217 -3.85 1.37 -9.53
C ILE A 217 -3.60 1.98 -8.15
N LEU A 218 -3.96 1.22 -7.12
CA LEU A 218 -3.71 1.55 -5.73
C LEU A 218 -2.65 0.60 -5.18
N SER A 219 -1.66 1.13 -4.48
CA SER A 219 -0.76 0.27 -3.71
C SER A 219 -1.41 -0.08 -2.39
N LEU A 220 -1.26 -1.32 -1.95
CA LEU A 220 -1.74 -1.76 -0.64
C LEU A 220 -0.74 -2.69 0.01
N GLY A 221 -0.74 -2.70 1.34
CA GLY A 221 0.08 -3.63 2.08
C GLY A 221 -0.25 -3.71 3.55
N PHE A 222 0.43 -4.62 4.22
CA PHE A 222 0.37 -4.84 5.65
C PHE A 222 1.78 -4.88 6.22
N ILE A 223 1.99 -4.17 7.33
CA ILE A 223 3.25 -4.16 8.06
C ILE A 223 2.99 -4.74 9.45
N ASP A 224 3.78 -5.72 9.85
CA ASP A 224 3.70 -6.34 11.17
C ASP A 224 4.24 -5.43 12.28
N GLY A 225 3.73 -5.65 13.50
CA GLY A 225 4.27 -5.10 14.75
C GLY A 225 3.47 -3.93 15.35
N PRO A 226 3.93 -3.37 16.49
CA PRO A 226 3.14 -2.44 17.32
C PRO A 226 2.80 -1.10 16.64
N SER A 227 3.57 -0.72 15.62
CA SER A 227 3.30 0.46 14.77
C SER A 227 2.98 0.08 13.34
N GLY A 228 2.58 -1.17 13.14
CA GLY A 228 2.19 -1.76 11.87
C GLY A 228 0.77 -1.39 11.47
N GLY A 229 0.16 -2.26 10.68
CA GLY A 229 -1.20 -2.12 10.17
C GLY A 229 -1.25 -2.12 8.65
N TYR A 230 -2.47 -2.02 8.17
CA TYR A 230 -2.77 -1.91 6.75
C TYR A 230 -2.50 -0.50 6.25
N PHE A 231 -2.12 -0.40 4.99
CA PHE A 231 -2.01 0.87 4.31
C PHE A 231 -2.43 0.77 2.86
N MET A 232 -2.83 1.91 2.31
CA MET A 232 -2.91 2.11 0.87
C MET A 232 -2.20 3.40 0.46
N TYR A 233 -1.70 3.43 -0.77
CA TYR A 233 -1.08 4.60 -1.37
C TYR A 233 -1.66 4.84 -2.77
N ASP A 234 -1.97 6.11 -3.05
CA ASP A 234 -2.55 6.55 -4.31
C ASP A 234 -1.72 7.72 -4.89
N ALA A 235 -1.24 7.52 -6.13
CA ALA A 235 -0.48 8.50 -6.88
C ALA A 235 -1.22 9.06 -8.11
N GLN A 236 -2.48 8.69 -8.31
CA GLN A 236 -3.29 9.08 -9.47
C GLN A 236 -4.28 10.21 -9.18
N SER A 237 -4.56 10.46 -7.91
CA SER A 237 -5.59 11.42 -7.51
C SER A 237 -5.26 12.87 -7.87
N LYS A 238 -6.25 13.53 -8.45
CA LYS A 238 -6.23 14.91 -8.94
C LYS A 238 -7.64 15.46 -8.86
N ASP A 239 -7.74 16.78 -8.75
CA ASP A 239 -9.01 17.51 -8.79
C ASP A 239 -10.02 16.98 -7.77
N ASN A 240 -11.30 17.31 -7.97
CA ASN A 240 -12.39 16.79 -7.16
C ASN A 240 -12.46 15.25 -7.25
N PRO A 241 -12.82 14.54 -6.17
CA PRO A 241 -13.33 15.08 -4.90
C PRO A 241 -12.27 15.26 -3.81
N LEU A 242 -10.98 15.03 -4.09
CA LEU A 242 -9.92 15.07 -3.08
C LEU A 242 -9.20 16.42 -3.00
N PHE A 243 -9.10 17.11 -4.14
CA PHE A 243 -8.38 18.36 -4.27
C PHE A 243 -9.23 19.42 -4.98
N PRO A 244 -8.91 20.72 -4.80
CA PRO A 244 -9.44 21.75 -5.68
C PRO A 244 -9.05 21.49 -7.13
N LYS A 245 -9.74 22.15 -8.06
CA LYS A 245 -9.43 22.09 -9.49
C LYS A 245 -7.96 22.45 -9.78
N ASP A 246 -7.35 21.74 -10.72
CA ASP A 246 -5.98 21.84 -11.21
C ASP A 246 -4.90 21.53 -10.16
N ILE A 247 -5.31 20.86 -9.07
CA ILE A 247 -4.42 20.39 -8.02
C ILE A 247 -4.37 18.87 -8.01
N SER A 248 -3.16 18.33 -7.90
CA SER A 248 -2.90 16.91 -7.70
C SER A 248 -1.96 16.69 -6.52
N GLY A 249 -1.92 15.46 -6.04
CA GLY A 249 -1.05 15.06 -4.95
C GLY A 249 -1.14 13.56 -4.74
N THR A 250 -0.15 13.01 -4.07
CA THR A 250 -0.20 11.61 -3.61
C THR A 250 -0.55 11.58 -2.14
N TYR A 251 -1.17 10.48 -1.72
CA TYR A 251 -1.50 10.28 -0.32
C TYR A 251 -1.36 8.83 0.09
N LEU A 252 -1.14 8.63 1.37
CA LEU A 252 -1.11 7.33 2.03
C LEU A 252 -2.18 7.34 3.13
N LEU A 253 -2.99 6.29 3.16
CA LEU A 253 -3.93 6.03 4.24
C LEU A 253 -3.42 4.84 5.04
N ARG A 254 -3.40 4.96 6.37
CA ARG A 254 -3.01 3.90 7.29
C ARG A 254 -4.17 3.57 8.22
N THR A 255 -4.38 2.29 8.47
CA THR A 255 -5.41 1.80 9.39
C THR A 255 -4.97 0.50 10.05
N ASN A 256 -5.54 0.19 11.20
CA ASN A 256 -5.34 -1.09 11.87
C ASN A 256 -6.44 -2.11 11.53
N HIS A 257 -7.46 -1.73 10.77
CA HIS A 257 -8.62 -2.58 10.49
C HIS A 257 -8.75 -2.85 8.98
N LEU A 258 -8.84 -4.13 8.60
CA LEU A 258 -9.02 -4.52 7.21
C LEU A 258 -10.34 -3.98 6.62
N GLN A 259 -11.39 -3.87 7.43
CA GLN A 259 -12.67 -3.26 7.02
C GLN A 259 -12.51 -1.80 6.62
N VAL A 260 -11.72 -1.03 7.37
CA VAL A 260 -11.46 0.39 7.06
C VAL A 260 -10.58 0.49 5.81
N LEU A 261 -9.62 -0.42 5.61
CA LEU A 261 -8.85 -0.48 4.36
C LEU A 261 -9.78 -0.75 3.16
N LEU A 262 -10.67 -1.73 3.28
CA LEU A 262 -11.64 -2.06 2.23
C LEU A 262 -12.50 -0.83 1.87
N TYR A 263 -13.04 -0.13 2.88
CA TYR A 263 -13.74 1.14 2.65
C TYR A 263 -12.86 2.14 1.89
N CYS A 264 -11.62 2.37 2.34
CA CYS A 264 -10.70 3.28 1.68
C CYS A 264 -10.45 2.91 0.21
N LEU A 265 -10.25 1.63 -0.09
CA LEU A 265 -10.03 1.14 -1.46
C LEU A 265 -11.26 1.42 -2.34
N ILE A 266 -12.48 1.10 -1.88
CA ILE A 266 -13.72 1.31 -2.66
C ILE A 266 -13.92 2.78 -3.00
N ILE A 267 -13.77 3.67 -2.01
CA ILE A 267 -13.93 5.11 -2.22
C ILE A 267 -12.83 5.67 -3.13
N SER A 268 -11.59 5.20 -3.01
CA SER A 268 -10.48 5.64 -3.86
C SER A 268 -10.57 5.10 -5.30
N LEU A 269 -11.13 3.90 -5.50
CA LEU A 269 -11.43 3.35 -6.81
C LEU A 269 -12.57 4.13 -7.50
N ASN A 270 -13.59 4.54 -6.72
CA ASN A 270 -14.73 5.33 -7.18
C ASN A 270 -15.44 4.71 -8.39
N VAL A 271 -15.71 3.40 -8.33
CA VAL A 271 -16.38 2.64 -9.38
C VAL A 271 -17.86 2.49 -9.03
N SER A 272 -18.73 3.19 -9.75
CA SER A 272 -20.16 3.30 -9.45
C SER A 272 -21.04 2.33 -10.24
N TYR A 273 -20.54 1.14 -10.56
CA TYR A 273 -21.32 0.09 -11.21
C TYR A 273 -20.94 -1.29 -10.65
N ILE A 274 -21.92 -2.19 -10.62
CA ILE A 274 -21.76 -3.56 -10.13
C ILE A 274 -20.92 -4.41 -11.08
N ASN A 275 -20.27 -5.45 -10.55
CA ASN A 275 -19.50 -6.42 -11.33
C ASN A 275 -18.29 -5.84 -12.08
N ALA A 276 -17.75 -4.71 -11.62
CA ALA A 276 -16.53 -4.14 -12.20
C ALA A 276 -15.33 -5.07 -11.98
N PRO A 277 -14.58 -5.45 -13.02
CA PRO A 277 -13.44 -6.35 -12.87
C PRO A 277 -12.30 -5.66 -12.13
N PHE A 278 -11.63 -6.42 -11.27
CA PHE A 278 -10.39 -6.00 -10.62
C PHE A 278 -9.34 -7.11 -10.66
N CYS A 279 -8.07 -6.70 -10.58
CA CYS A 279 -6.91 -7.56 -10.44
C CYS A 279 -6.14 -7.19 -9.17
N LEU A 280 -5.79 -8.18 -8.36
CA LEU A 280 -4.81 -8.03 -7.28
C LEU A 280 -3.48 -8.65 -7.71
N HIS A 281 -2.46 -7.82 -7.71
CA HIS A 281 -1.10 -8.18 -8.07
C HIS A 281 -0.23 -8.25 -6.81
N HIS A 282 0.44 -9.38 -6.59
CA HIS A 282 1.49 -9.48 -5.58
C HIS A 282 2.78 -8.86 -6.12
N LEU A 283 3.41 -8.03 -5.29
CA LEU A 283 4.74 -7.50 -5.56
C LEU A 283 5.78 -8.15 -4.65
N LYS A 284 6.63 -9.00 -5.22
CA LYS A 284 7.81 -9.54 -4.53
C LYS A 284 8.94 -8.52 -4.61
N ILE A 285 9.45 -8.10 -3.44
CA ILE A 285 10.49 -7.06 -3.32
C ILE A 285 11.72 -7.66 -2.66
N ASN A 286 12.84 -7.69 -3.39
CA ASN A 286 14.15 -8.04 -2.87
C ASN A 286 15.03 -6.79 -2.83
N VAL A 287 15.59 -6.48 -1.66
CA VAL A 287 16.56 -5.38 -1.53
C VAL A 287 17.92 -5.87 -1.99
N ILE A 288 18.48 -5.25 -3.02
CA ILE A 288 19.83 -5.53 -3.48
C ILE A 288 20.74 -4.71 -2.57
N GLN A 289 21.45 -5.39 -1.66
CA GLN A 289 22.46 -4.70 -0.85
C GLN A 289 23.53 -4.14 -1.78
N PRO A 290 23.95 -2.87 -1.62
CA PRO A 290 25.15 -2.41 -2.29
C PRO A 290 26.28 -3.33 -1.83
N GLN A 291 26.95 -3.97 -2.78
CA GLN A 291 28.23 -4.64 -2.52
C GLN A 291 29.12 -3.54 -1.95
N LEU A 292 29.37 -3.55 -0.63
CA LEU A 292 30.46 -2.73 -0.12
C LEU A 292 31.70 -3.18 -0.89
N PRO A 293 32.50 -2.25 -1.46
CA PRO A 293 33.78 -2.63 -2.01
C PRO A 293 34.49 -3.44 -0.93
N LYS A 294 34.92 -4.66 -1.27
CA LYS A 294 35.71 -5.50 -0.37
C LYS A 294 36.93 -4.65 -0.02
N LEU A 295 36.93 -4.00 1.14
CA LEU A 295 38.17 -3.48 1.71
C LEU A 295 39.05 -4.71 1.88
N GLU A 296 40.11 -4.80 1.08
CA GLU A 296 41.25 -5.64 1.42
C GLU A 296 41.61 -5.31 2.86
N ARG A 297 41.47 -6.32 3.73
CA ARG A 297 41.75 -6.18 5.15
C ARG A 297 43.25 -6.05 5.29
N ASP A 298 43.73 -4.82 5.40
CA ASP A 298 45.03 -4.54 6.00
C ASP A 298 44.95 -4.99 7.49
N PRO A 299 45.75 -6.00 7.92
CA PRO A 299 45.67 -6.55 9.27
C PRO A 299 46.05 -5.54 10.38
N SER A 300 46.56 -4.36 10.03
CA SER A 300 47.14 -3.41 10.97
C SER A 300 46.17 -2.44 11.65
N LYS A 301 44.86 -2.41 11.30
CA LYS A 301 43.90 -1.44 11.87
C LYS A 301 42.68 -2.11 12.49
N ARG A 302 42.83 -2.63 13.70
CA ARG A 302 41.70 -2.99 14.58
C ARG A 302 41.16 -1.76 15.29
N SER A 303 40.10 -1.15 14.76
CA SER A 303 39.22 -0.31 15.58
C SER A 303 37.76 -0.42 15.13
N LEU A 304 36.97 -1.12 15.93
CA LEU A 304 35.53 -0.98 16.21
C LEU A 304 34.67 -0.30 15.12
N LEU A 305 34.16 -1.09 14.16
CA LEU A 305 32.92 -0.76 13.46
C LEU A 305 31.76 -1.62 13.99
N LYS A 306 31.00 -1.06 14.93
CA LYS A 306 29.62 -1.48 15.19
C LYS A 306 28.78 -1.07 13.98
N CYS A 307 28.11 -2.04 13.35
CA CYS A 307 27.18 -1.82 12.25
C CYS A 307 26.11 -0.77 12.61
N LYS A 308 26.29 0.47 12.14
CA LYS A 308 25.19 1.42 12.01
C LYS A 308 24.35 0.98 10.81
N ARG A 309 23.06 0.71 11.05
CA ARG A 309 22.05 0.51 10.00
C ARG A 309 22.17 1.65 8.99
N ILE A 310 22.35 1.29 7.74
CA ILE A 310 22.44 2.23 6.61
C ILE A 310 21.06 2.86 6.43
N LEU A 311 20.90 4.07 6.95
CA LEU A 311 19.96 5.06 6.43
C LEU A 311 20.81 6.24 5.95
N PRO A 312 20.56 6.81 4.76
CA PRO A 312 21.27 7.99 4.30
C PRO A 312 21.19 9.10 5.36
N THR A 313 22.33 9.68 5.72
CA THR A 313 22.46 10.74 6.72
C THR A 313 21.70 12.02 6.36
N GLU A 314 21.24 12.14 5.12
CA GLU A 314 20.49 13.30 4.61
C GLU A 314 19.08 13.41 5.22
N PHE A 315 18.59 12.37 5.88
CA PHE A 315 17.24 12.34 6.46
C PHE A 315 17.04 13.19 7.74
N TRP A 316 18.12 13.63 8.40
CA TRP A 316 18.04 14.28 9.72
C TRP A 316 18.17 15.81 9.69
N LYS A 317 18.23 16.45 8.51
CA LYS A 317 18.27 17.91 8.42
C LYS A 317 16.85 18.46 8.60
N THR A 318 16.49 18.77 9.84
CA THR A 318 15.32 19.62 10.16
C THR A 318 15.48 20.99 9.48
N PRO A 319 14.43 21.56 8.87
CA PRO A 319 14.49 22.95 8.41
C PRO A 319 14.60 23.87 9.63
N SER A 320 15.70 24.62 9.72
CA SER A 320 15.82 25.75 10.61
C SER A 320 14.73 26.78 10.27
N ILE A 321 13.93 27.13 11.28
CA ILE A 321 12.91 28.19 11.22
C ILE A 321 13.61 29.50 10.83
N PRO A 322 13.20 30.21 9.77
CA PRO A 322 13.76 31.53 9.49
C PRO A 322 13.19 32.52 10.50
N THR A 323 14.06 33.05 11.37
CA THR A 323 13.81 34.27 12.13
C THR A 323 13.49 35.42 11.18
N LEU A 324 12.33 36.06 11.38
CA LEU A 324 11.96 37.32 10.75
C LEU A 324 13.08 38.35 10.98
N LYS A 325 13.65 38.86 9.88
CA LYS A 325 14.24 40.20 9.86
C LYS A 325 13.59 40.99 8.72
N SER A 326 13.13 42.16 9.13
CA SER A 326 12.50 43.21 8.38
C SER A 326 13.47 43.97 7.47
N VAL A 327 12.87 44.73 6.54
CA VAL A 327 13.36 45.99 5.93
C VAL A 327 13.91 45.92 4.49
N SER A 328 13.10 46.52 3.61
CA SER A 328 13.34 47.42 2.47
C SER A 328 14.27 47.06 1.29
N SER A 329 13.65 47.15 0.11
CA SER A 329 14.11 47.77 -1.15
C SER A 329 15.57 48.25 -1.25
N GLN A 330 16.28 47.81 -2.30
CA GLN A 330 16.68 48.68 -3.43
C GLN A 330 17.44 47.91 -4.53
N THR A 331 17.04 48.26 -5.75
CA THR A 331 17.68 48.33 -7.08
C THR A 331 19.14 47.87 -7.35
N ASN A 332 19.26 47.27 -8.55
CA ASN A 332 20.26 47.49 -9.61
C ASN A 332 21.68 46.85 -9.58
N SER A 333 21.87 45.99 -10.58
CA SER A 333 22.88 46.08 -11.66
C SER A 333 24.06 45.10 -11.71
N LYS A 334 24.22 44.58 -12.94
CA LYS A 334 25.42 44.26 -13.73
C LYS A 334 26.35 43.08 -13.35
N VAL A 335 26.37 42.13 -14.31
CA VAL A 335 27.52 41.63 -15.09
C VAL A 335 28.74 41.10 -14.33
N ASN A 336 29.03 39.80 -14.47
CA ASN A 336 30.30 39.37 -15.06
C ASN A 336 30.33 37.91 -15.51
N THR A 337 31.05 37.73 -16.62
CA THR A 337 31.31 36.55 -17.43
C THR A 337 32.53 35.81 -16.88
N ILE A 338 32.52 34.47 -16.81
CA ILE A 338 33.75 33.65 -16.90
C ILE A 338 33.48 32.44 -17.80
N LYS A 339 34.36 32.27 -18.78
CA LYS A 339 34.48 31.18 -19.75
C LYS A 339 35.63 30.23 -19.36
N CYS A 340 35.61 29.05 -20.00
CA CYS A 340 36.71 28.09 -20.24
C CYS A 340 37.09 27.19 -19.04
N ALA A 341 37.47 25.91 -19.20
CA ALA A 341 38.03 25.24 -20.36
C ALA A 341 37.70 23.73 -20.42
N THR A 342 37.81 23.22 -21.64
CA THR A 342 37.84 21.84 -22.14
C THR A 342 39.18 21.15 -21.88
N ALA A 343 39.20 19.83 -21.73
CA ALA A 343 40.31 18.98 -22.17
C ALA A 343 39.82 17.53 -22.41
N ASP A 344 39.84 17.13 -23.67
CA ASP A 344 39.90 15.75 -24.17
C ASP A 344 41.27 15.14 -23.88
N THR A 345 41.35 13.82 -23.67
CA THR A 345 42.13 12.91 -24.56
C THR A 345 41.97 11.43 -24.16
N THR A 346 41.65 10.65 -25.19
CA THR A 346 41.90 9.21 -25.45
C THR A 346 43.36 8.81 -25.16
N GLU A 347 43.74 7.57 -24.84
CA GLU A 347 43.74 6.37 -25.71
C GLU A 347 44.48 5.19 -25.00
N LEU A 348 44.46 3.98 -25.61
CA LEU A 348 45.25 2.74 -25.38
C LEU A 348 44.64 1.50 -24.66
N ILE A 349 44.03 0.62 -25.49
CA ILE A 349 44.53 -0.71 -25.91
C ILE A 349 44.68 -1.85 -24.85
N GLU A 350 43.70 -2.76 -24.91
CA GLU A 350 43.81 -4.19 -25.28
C GLU A 350 44.39 -5.28 -24.35
N SER A 351 43.67 -6.42 -24.35
CA SER A 351 44.10 -7.80 -24.07
C SER A 351 44.20 -8.29 -22.61
N ASN A 352 43.27 -9.16 -22.18
CA ASN A 352 43.53 -10.61 -22.24
C ASN A 352 42.34 -11.50 -21.82
N ARG A 353 42.36 -12.68 -22.43
CA ARG A 353 41.34 -13.71 -22.56
C ARG A 353 41.59 -14.84 -21.54
N ILE A 354 40.56 -15.68 -21.36
CA ILE A 354 40.62 -17.11 -20.93
C ILE A 354 40.88 -17.36 -19.44
N TYR A 355 39.88 -17.92 -18.74
CA TYR A 355 40.01 -19.27 -18.17
C TYR A 355 38.65 -19.97 -18.11
N ARG A 356 38.63 -21.19 -18.65
CA ARG A 356 37.51 -22.11 -18.79
C ARG A 356 37.88 -23.38 -18.02
N ARG A 357 36.86 -24.03 -17.44
CA ARG A 357 36.66 -25.48 -17.21
C ARG A 357 37.05 -26.13 -15.88
N LYS A 358 35.98 -26.76 -15.34
CA LYS A 358 35.82 -28.16 -14.87
C LYS A 358 36.32 -28.52 -13.48
N PHE A 359 35.42 -29.07 -12.66
CA PHE A 359 35.48 -30.48 -12.23
C PHE A 359 34.07 -31.06 -12.05
N HIS A 360 33.96 -32.38 -12.19
CA HIS A 360 32.76 -33.20 -12.30
C HIS A 360 32.86 -34.35 -11.27
N ASN A 361 31.71 -34.77 -10.73
CA ASN A 361 31.27 -36.14 -10.41
C ASN A 361 31.48 -36.84 -9.04
N ILE A 362 30.45 -37.66 -8.73
CA ILE A 362 30.28 -38.83 -7.81
C ILE A 362 29.83 -38.47 -6.37
N SER A 363 28.80 -39.07 -5.74
CA SER A 363 28.23 -40.44 -5.78
C SER A 363 26.73 -40.52 -5.41
N LYS A 364 26.06 -41.59 -5.86
CA LYS A 364 24.77 -42.14 -5.40
C LYS A 364 24.98 -43.09 -4.21
N HIS A 365 24.10 -43.09 -3.20
CA HIS A 365 23.37 -44.28 -2.67
C HIS A 365 22.54 -43.93 -1.41
N GLU A 366 21.47 -44.70 -1.20
CA GLU A 366 20.60 -44.86 0.00
C GLU A 366 19.29 -44.05 0.07
N GLU A 367 18.32 -44.49 -0.74
CA GLU A 367 16.89 -44.51 -0.38
C GLU A 367 16.57 -45.86 0.27
N GLU A 368 15.98 -45.87 1.47
CA GLU A 368 14.87 -46.79 1.84
C GLU A 368 14.29 -46.62 3.26
N ASN A 369 14.70 -45.62 4.06
CA ASN A 369 14.07 -45.36 5.37
C ASN A 369 13.30 -44.01 5.48
N GLY A 370 12.93 -43.40 4.34
CA GLY A 370 12.36 -42.04 4.29
C GLY A 370 10.83 -41.93 4.25
N LEU A 371 10.10 -42.99 3.92
CA LEU A 371 8.68 -42.88 3.54
C LEU A 371 7.69 -42.90 4.72
N ILE A 372 8.04 -43.47 5.87
CA ILE A 372 7.14 -43.53 7.03
C ILE A 372 7.26 -42.28 7.92
N LYS A 373 8.41 -41.59 7.88
CA LYS A 373 8.62 -40.34 8.63
C LYS A 373 7.99 -39.13 7.92
N SER A 374 7.93 -39.13 6.58
CA SER A 374 7.34 -38.03 5.81
C SER A 374 5.82 -37.91 5.92
N LEU A 375 5.11 -39.01 6.23
CA LEU A 375 3.66 -38.99 6.40
C LEU A 375 3.23 -38.44 7.77
N VAL A 376 3.99 -38.76 8.83
CA VAL A 376 3.72 -38.24 10.19
C VAL A 376 4.14 -36.78 10.32
N ASP A 377 5.19 -36.35 9.61
CA ASP A 377 5.63 -34.95 9.59
C ASP A 377 4.75 -34.06 8.68
N ALA A 378 4.11 -34.61 7.64
CA ALA A 378 3.15 -33.88 6.80
C ALA A 378 1.84 -33.55 7.53
N ASP A 379 1.34 -34.46 8.37
CA ASP A 379 0.14 -34.20 9.20
C ASP A 379 0.43 -33.25 10.38
N ARG A 380 1.65 -33.29 10.93
CA ARG A 380 2.09 -32.29 11.92
C ARG A 380 2.28 -30.91 11.29
N GLN A 381 2.84 -30.82 10.08
CA GLN A 381 2.96 -29.56 9.34
C GLN A 381 1.60 -29.03 8.83
N SER A 382 0.63 -29.89 8.54
CA SER A 382 -0.74 -29.46 8.17
C SER A 382 -1.48 -28.88 9.39
N SER A 383 -1.34 -29.52 10.55
CA SER A 383 -1.89 -29.08 11.83
C SER A 383 -1.23 -27.79 12.35
N GLU A 384 0.10 -27.68 12.27
CA GLU A 384 0.82 -26.45 12.61
C GLU A 384 0.54 -25.32 11.62
N ASN A 385 0.43 -25.58 10.31
CA ASN A 385 0.01 -24.55 9.35
C ASN A 385 -1.44 -24.10 9.56
N LEU A 386 -2.33 -24.99 9.97
CA LEU A 386 -3.71 -24.64 10.31
C LEU A 386 -3.77 -23.82 11.60
N LYS A 387 -2.93 -24.15 12.60
CA LYS A 387 -2.79 -23.41 13.85
C LYS A 387 -2.15 -22.04 13.63
N ILE A 388 -1.12 -21.93 12.79
CA ILE A 388 -0.49 -20.66 12.38
C ILE A 388 -1.47 -19.82 11.56
N LYS A 389 -2.26 -20.42 10.67
CA LYS A 389 -3.35 -19.72 9.95
C LYS A 389 -4.43 -19.23 10.89
N ASN A 390 -4.85 -20.04 11.87
CA ASN A 390 -5.86 -19.65 12.85
C ASN A 390 -5.34 -18.59 13.85
N ASP A 391 -4.07 -18.65 14.22
CA ASP A 391 -3.41 -17.63 15.04
C ASP A 391 -3.14 -16.35 14.24
N PHE A 392 -2.88 -16.45 12.93
CA PHE A 392 -2.77 -15.30 12.02
C PHE A 392 -4.13 -14.64 11.75
N VAL A 393 -5.20 -15.42 11.58
CA VAL A 393 -6.58 -14.92 11.51
C VAL A 393 -6.97 -14.27 12.83
N ARG A 394 -6.66 -14.89 13.99
CA ARG A 394 -6.79 -14.23 15.30
C ARG A 394 -5.96 -12.96 15.38
N MET A 395 -4.75 -12.91 14.84
CA MET A 395 -3.89 -11.71 14.87
C MET A 395 -4.43 -10.57 13.98
N ILE A 396 -5.03 -10.90 12.82
CA ILE A 396 -5.76 -9.96 11.97
C ILE A 396 -7.00 -9.41 12.70
N CYS A 397 -7.67 -10.24 13.50
CA CYS A 397 -8.92 -9.90 14.19
C CYS A 397 -8.72 -9.29 15.60
N SER A 398 -7.59 -9.51 16.28
CA SER A 398 -7.43 -9.23 17.73
C SER A 398 -6.37 -8.18 18.11
N ALA A 399 -5.74 -7.50 17.15
CA ALA A 399 -4.68 -6.53 17.44
C ALA A 399 -5.15 -5.18 18.02
N THR A 400 -6.35 -5.11 18.60
CA THR A 400 -6.76 -4.00 19.48
C THR A 400 -7.50 -4.57 20.69
N LYS A 401 -6.81 -4.71 21.83
CA LYS A 401 -7.48 -4.69 23.15
C LYS A 401 -8.06 -3.30 23.34
N VAL A 402 -9.28 -3.10 22.85
CA VAL A 402 -10.11 -1.95 23.22
C VAL A 402 -10.85 -2.37 24.49
N ASN A 403 -10.70 -1.59 25.57
CA ASN A 403 -11.51 -1.79 26.75
C ASN A 403 -12.96 -1.43 26.37
N LEU A 404 -13.81 -2.45 26.24
CA LEU A 404 -15.23 -2.28 26.03
C LEU A 404 -15.85 -1.67 27.30
N THR A 405 -16.83 -0.80 27.12
CA THR A 405 -17.68 -0.32 28.20
C THR A 405 -18.67 -1.42 28.63
N PRO A 406 -19.17 -1.41 29.88
CA PRO A 406 -20.14 -2.41 30.36
C PRO A 406 -21.44 -2.48 29.53
N ALA A 407 -21.79 -1.39 28.83
CA ALA A 407 -22.91 -1.35 27.90
C ALA A 407 -22.66 -2.17 26.63
N GLU A 408 -21.42 -2.22 26.16
CA GLU A 408 -20.98 -2.95 24.96
C GLU A 408 -20.88 -4.46 25.23
N GLU A 409 -20.44 -4.86 26.44
CA GLU A 409 -20.44 -6.27 26.86
C GLU A 409 -21.86 -6.87 26.94
N ASN A 410 -22.84 -6.08 27.36
CA ASN A 410 -24.23 -6.51 27.44
C ASN A 410 -24.94 -6.59 26.07
N GLN A 411 -24.43 -5.87 25.06
CA GLN A 411 -24.99 -5.87 23.71
C GLN A 411 -24.46 -7.03 22.86
N SER A 412 -23.24 -7.51 23.14
CA SER A 412 -22.63 -8.70 22.52
C SER A 412 -23.42 -9.99 22.80
N LYS A 413 -24.05 -10.09 23.98
CA LYS A 413 -24.82 -11.28 24.40
C LYS A 413 -26.17 -11.48 23.69
N LYS A 414 -26.60 -10.56 22.79
CA LYS A 414 -27.99 -10.48 22.32
C LYS A 414 -28.21 -10.57 20.81
N LYS A 415 -27.21 -10.87 19.96
CA LYS A 415 -27.43 -10.92 18.51
C LYS A 415 -27.02 -12.25 17.90
N ASP A 416 -28.01 -13.14 17.80
CA ASP A 416 -28.04 -14.24 16.85
C ASP A 416 -28.27 -13.72 15.42
N PHE A 417 -27.70 -14.45 14.45
CA PHE A 417 -27.71 -14.27 13.00
C PHE A 417 -26.70 -13.29 12.38
N VAL A 418 -25.52 -13.84 12.03
CA VAL A 418 -24.64 -13.41 10.95
C VAL A 418 -24.16 -14.69 10.25
N TYR A 419 -24.29 -14.79 8.93
CA TYR A 419 -23.60 -15.86 8.19
C TYR A 419 -22.09 -15.65 8.33
N ASN A 420 -21.40 -16.59 8.97
CA ASN A 420 -19.96 -16.52 9.14
C ASN A 420 -19.28 -16.78 7.80
N LEU A 421 -18.24 -16.02 7.45
CA LEU A 421 -17.44 -16.33 6.27
C LEU A 421 -16.74 -17.70 6.42
N LEU A 422 -16.50 -18.16 7.66
CA LEU A 422 -16.10 -19.54 7.95
C LEU A 422 -17.17 -20.56 7.53
N ASP A 423 -18.46 -20.26 7.67
CA ASP A 423 -19.53 -21.17 7.26
C ASP A 423 -19.54 -21.36 5.73
N ILE A 424 -19.17 -20.32 4.98
CA ILE A 424 -19.01 -20.37 3.51
C ILE A 424 -17.75 -21.15 3.11
N LEU A 425 -16.68 -21.08 3.91
CA LEU A 425 -15.43 -21.81 3.67
C LEU A 425 -15.54 -23.31 3.99
N VAL A 426 -16.52 -23.71 4.82
CA VAL A 426 -16.82 -25.11 5.17
C VAL A 426 -17.69 -25.79 4.10
N LEU A 427 -18.43 -25.03 3.28
CA LEU A 427 -19.14 -25.57 2.14
C LEU A 427 -18.14 -25.90 1.02
N GLY A 428 -17.86 -27.20 0.87
CA GLY A 428 -16.98 -27.75 -0.16
C GLY A 428 -17.38 -27.37 -1.60
N PRO A 429 -16.54 -27.72 -2.59
CA PRO A 429 -16.68 -27.30 -3.99
C PRO A 429 -18.03 -27.66 -4.66
N ASP A 430 -18.81 -28.59 -4.10
CA ASP A 430 -20.08 -29.05 -4.67
C ASP A 430 -21.27 -28.08 -4.47
N ALA A 431 -21.10 -27.01 -3.67
CA ALA A 431 -22.16 -26.01 -3.46
C ALA A 431 -22.34 -25.04 -4.65
N CYS A 432 -21.36 -24.94 -5.56
CA CYS A 432 -21.42 -24.02 -6.70
C CYS A 432 -22.41 -24.42 -7.80
N LEU A 433 -22.90 -25.67 -7.82
CA LEU A 433 -23.81 -26.15 -8.87
C LEU A 433 -25.30 -25.99 -8.55
N LYS A 434 -25.68 -25.58 -7.33
CA LYS A 434 -27.09 -25.53 -6.90
C LYS A 434 -27.69 -24.12 -6.79
N LEU A 435 -26.95 -23.07 -7.14
CA LEU A 435 -27.37 -21.68 -6.95
C LEU A 435 -27.74 -20.94 -8.25
N ASN A 436 -27.87 -21.65 -9.37
CA ASN A 436 -28.33 -21.06 -10.65
C ASN A 436 -29.85 -21.13 -10.86
N ASP A 437 -30.61 -21.72 -9.93
CA ASP A 437 -32.08 -21.88 -10.04
C ASP A 437 -32.89 -21.11 -8.97
N ILE A 438 -32.35 -20.02 -8.41
CA ILE A 438 -33.11 -19.10 -7.52
C ILE A 438 -32.87 -17.64 -7.88
#